data_AF-L8HR91-F1
#
_entry.id   AF-L8HR91-F1
#
_cell.length_a   1.000
_cell.length_b   1.000
_cell.length_c   1.000
_cell.angle_alpha   90.00
_cell.angle_beta   90.00
_cell.angle_gamma   90.00
#
_symmetry.space_group_name_H-M   'P 1'
#
loop_
_entity.id
_entity.type
_entity.pdbx_description
1 polymer ?
#
loop_
_entity_poly.entity_id
_entity_poly.type
_entity_poly.pdbx_seq_one_letter_code
_entity_poly.pdbx_strand_id
1 'polypeptide(L)'
;MAFLMKTMISNQVKNLGLGGGSEEKKEEGGASDPAAAQGMSREEYEEYQKQIIEEKMERDAAFTQKKAERACLRVHLREKYRLPKSEMDENQIQMAGDDVDLPEDLRKMVDEDQEEEEDKDSILGQLQNLQNMDLDAIKEKAQATFSEIKQTAEQKCAVM
;
A
#
# COMPACT_ATOMS: atom_id res chain seq x y z
N MET A 1 -3.58 -32.33 -20.00
CA MET A 1 -2.22 -32.04 -19.47
C MET A 1 -1.07 -32.30 -20.46
N ALA A 2 -1.28 -32.83 -21.68
CA ALA A 2 -0.18 -33.16 -22.60
C ALA A 2 0.15 -32.10 -23.68
N PHE A 3 -0.65 -31.03 -23.79
CA PHE A 3 -0.46 -30.01 -24.84
C PHE A 3 0.44 -28.83 -24.42
N LEU A 4 0.56 -28.57 -23.11
CA LEU A 4 1.33 -27.44 -22.56
C LEU A 4 2.84 -27.70 -22.44
N MET A 5 3.31 -28.94 -22.57
CA MET A 5 4.74 -29.26 -22.50
C MET A 5 5.47 -29.12 -23.85
N LYS A 6 4.74 -29.08 -24.98
CA LYS A 6 5.35 -29.06 -26.32
C LYS A 6 5.80 -27.65 -26.75
N THR A 7 5.20 -26.59 -26.20
CA THR A 7 5.53 -25.21 -26.54
C THR A 7 6.83 -24.72 -25.89
N MET A 8 7.18 -25.21 -24.70
CA MET A 8 8.42 -24.79 -24.03
C MET A 8 9.69 -25.39 -24.65
N ILE A 9 9.62 -26.58 -25.25
CA ILE A 9 10.79 -27.22 -25.90
C ILE A 9 11.11 -26.61 -27.28
N SER A 10 10.12 -26.03 -27.96
CA SER A 10 10.30 -25.41 -29.28
C SER A 10 11.12 -24.12 -29.25
N ASN A 11 11.05 -23.33 -28.17
CA ASN A 11 11.73 -22.02 -28.11
C ASN A 11 13.20 -22.10 -27.72
N GLN A 12 13.64 -23.17 -27.06
CA GLN A 12 15.04 -23.35 -26.67
C GLN A 12 15.90 -23.93 -27.80
N VAL A 13 15.33 -24.77 -28.67
CA VAL A 13 16.07 -25.39 -29.78
C VAL A 13 16.32 -24.40 -30.95
N LYS A 14 15.48 -23.38 -31.10
CA LYS A 14 15.65 -22.36 -32.15
C LYS A 14 16.81 -21.39 -31.91
N ASN A 15 17.31 -21.29 -30.67
CA ASN A 15 18.38 -20.33 -30.33
C ASN A 15 19.79 -20.93 -30.30
N LEU A 16 19.96 -22.21 -30.72
CA LEU A 16 21.24 -22.92 -30.71
C LEU A 16 21.65 -23.45 -32.11
N GLY A 17 21.21 -22.78 -33.18
CA GLY A 17 21.48 -23.18 -34.56
C GLY A 17 22.41 -22.20 -35.29
N LEU A 18 23.71 -22.30 -35.03
CA LEU A 18 24.76 -21.70 -35.84
C LEU A 18 24.82 -22.40 -37.22
N GLY A 19 24.61 -21.64 -38.30
CA GLY A 19 25.30 -21.85 -39.57
C GLY A 19 24.58 -22.65 -40.67
N GLY A 20 24.03 -21.90 -41.64
CA GLY A 20 24.29 -22.09 -43.07
C GLY A 20 23.57 -23.21 -43.83
N GLY A 21 22.85 -22.84 -44.90
CA GLY A 21 22.67 -23.72 -46.06
C GLY A 21 21.35 -23.60 -46.83
N SER A 22 21.44 -22.97 -48.00
CA SER A 22 20.74 -23.28 -49.26
C SER A 22 19.22 -23.12 -49.40
N GLU A 23 18.90 -22.17 -50.28
CA GLU A 23 17.74 -21.95 -51.15
C GLU A 23 16.70 -23.08 -51.31
N GLU A 24 15.43 -22.72 -51.19
CA GLU A 24 14.41 -22.97 -52.21
C GLU A 24 13.26 -21.96 -52.09
N LYS A 25 13.00 -21.23 -53.19
CA LYS A 25 11.86 -20.32 -53.33
C LYS A 25 10.57 -21.14 -53.46
N LYS A 26 9.63 -20.93 -52.54
CA LYS A 26 8.18 -20.94 -52.83
C LYS A 26 7.58 -19.65 -52.34
N GLU A 27 7.29 -18.75 -53.29
CA GLU A 27 6.28 -17.72 -53.11
C GLU A 27 4.89 -18.38 -53.22
N GLU A 28 4.22 -18.52 -52.09
CA GLU A 28 2.76 -18.37 -51.93
C GLU A 28 2.65 -17.76 -50.51
N GLY A 29 2.22 -16.52 -50.32
CA GLY A 29 0.93 -16.01 -50.72
C GLY A 29 0.11 -15.81 -49.44
N GLY A 30 0.20 -14.61 -48.85
CA GLY A 30 -0.67 -14.15 -47.77
C GLY A 30 -0.29 -14.65 -46.38
N ALA A 31 -0.29 -13.74 -45.41
CA ALA A 31 -0.23 -14.06 -43.99
C ALA A 31 -1.18 -15.23 -43.69
N SER A 32 -0.65 -16.33 -43.14
CA SER A 32 -1.49 -17.38 -42.58
C SER A 32 -2.40 -16.70 -41.56
N ASP A 33 -3.71 -16.67 -41.85
CA ASP A 33 -4.71 -16.05 -40.97
C ASP A 33 -4.48 -16.60 -39.54
N PRO A 34 -4.22 -15.74 -38.54
CA PRO A 34 -3.97 -16.19 -37.18
C PRO A 34 -5.12 -17.06 -36.64
N ALA A 35 -6.34 -16.86 -37.15
CA ALA A 35 -7.48 -17.73 -36.86
C ALA A 35 -7.29 -19.16 -37.40
N ALA A 36 -6.83 -19.29 -38.66
CA ALA A 36 -6.56 -20.58 -39.29
C ALA A 36 -5.37 -21.31 -38.65
N ALA A 37 -4.36 -20.58 -38.18
CA ALA A 37 -3.22 -21.14 -37.44
C ALA A 37 -3.61 -21.72 -36.07
N GLN A 38 -4.67 -21.17 -35.46
CA GLN A 38 -5.25 -21.65 -34.20
C GLN A 38 -6.37 -22.69 -34.40
N GLY A 39 -6.71 -23.03 -35.66
CA GLY A 39 -7.76 -24.00 -36.00
C GLY A 39 -9.18 -23.51 -35.73
N MET A 40 -9.37 -22.20 -35.60
CA MET A 40 -10.64 -21.56 -35.27
C MET A 40 -11.20 -20.82 -36.50
N SER A 41 -12.51 -20.64 -36.58
CA SER A 41 -13.06 -19.70 -37.54
C SER A 41 -12.64 -18.27 -37.17
N ARG A 42 -12.60 -17.37 -38.16
CA ARG A 42 -12.14 -15.99 -37.96
C ARG A 42 -12.96 -15.25 -36.89
N GLU A 43 -14.26 -15.50 -36.85
CA GLU A 43 -15.18 -14.92 -35.86
C GLU A 43 -14.90 -15.45 -34.45
N GLU A 44 -14.69 -16.75 -34.28
CA GLU A 44 -14.34 -17.34 -32.98
C GLU A 44 -12.97 -16.87 -32.46
N TYR A 45 -12.03 -16.57 -33.37
CA TYR A 45 -10.72 -16.05 -33.00
C TYR A 45 -10.79 -14.61 -32.47
N GLU A 46 -11.60 -13.76 -33.10
CA GLU A 46 -11.83 -12.37 -32.66
C GLU A 46 -12.55 -12.34 -31.30
N GLU A 47 -13.53 -13.22 -31.08
CA GLU A 47 -14.20 -13.37 -29.77
C GLU A 47 -13.23 -13.88 -28.70
N TYR A 48 -12.39 -14.87 -29.01
CA TYR A 48 -11.37 -15.36 -28.09
C TYR A 48 -10.38 -14.26 -27.68
N GLN A 49 -9.90 -13.46 -28.64
CA GLN A 49 -9.04 -12.32 -28.33
C GLN A 49 -9.74 -11.30 -27.42
N LYS A 50 -11.02 -11.02 -27.70
CA LYS A 50 -11.82 -10.13 -26.88
C LYS A 50 -11.96 -10.66 -25.44
N GLN A 51 -12.27 -11.94 -25.26
CA GLN A 51 -12.36 -12.57 -23.93
C GLN A 51 -11.03 -12.49 -23.16
N ILE A 52 -9.90 -12.74 -23.83
CA ILE A 52 -8.58 -12.63 -23.18
C ILE A 52 -8.28 -11.20 -22.72
N ILE A 53 -8.67 -10.20 -23.51
CA ILE A 53 -8.50 -8.79 -23.15
C ILE A 53 -9.43 -8.42 -22.00
N GLU A 54 -10.69 -8.84 -22.05
CA GLU A 54 -11.70 -8.59 -21.01
C GLU A 54 -11.30 -9.22 -19.67
N GLU A 55 -10.92 -10.51 -19.66
CA GLU A 55 -10.45 -11.19 -18.45
C GLU A 55 -9.17 -10.53 -17.89
N LYS A 56 -8.27 -10.08 -18.77
CA LYS A 56 -7.09 -9.34 -18.35
C LYS A 56 -7.47 -8.01 -17.69
N MET A 57 -8.40 -7.27 -18.28
CA MET A 57 -8.87 -6.00 -17.73
C MET A 57 -9.55 -6.18 -16.37
N GLU A 58 -10.43 -7.18 -16.23
CA GLU A 58 -11.08 -7.51 -14.96
C GLU A 58 -10.06 -7.89 -13.87
N ARG A 59 -9.07 -8.72 -14.23
CA ARG A 59 -8.00 -9.09 -13.30
C ARG A 59 -7.18 -7.87 -12.89
N ASP A 60 -6.75 -7.05 -13.83
CA ASP A 60 -5.93 -5.87 -13.56
C ASP A 60 -6.69 -4.85 -12.69
N ALA A 61 -8.01 -4.68 -12.91
CA ALA A 61 -8.88 -3.87 -12.06
C ALA A 61 -8.96 -4.42 -10.62
N ALA A 62 -9.22 -5.73 -10.46
CA ALA A 62 -9.29 -6.36 -9.14
C ALA A 62 -7.95 -6.29 -8.39
N PHE A 63 -6.83 -6.45 -9.09
CA PHE A 63 -5.49 -6.28 -8.51
C PHE A 63 -5.26 -4.85 -8.05
N THR A 64 -5.68 -3.86 -8.84
CA THR A 64 -5.54 -2.44 -8.51
C THR A 64 -6.36 -2.09 -7.28
N GLN A 65 -7.61 -2.54 -7.21
CA GLN A 65 -8.50 -2.35 -6.05
C GLN A 65 -7.89 -2.97 -4.77
N LYS A 66 -7.51 -4.25 -4.80
CA LYS A 66 -6.91 -4.91 -3.63
C LYS A 66 -5.60 -4.26 -3.17
N LYS A 67 -4.82 -3.75 -4.11
CA LYS A 67 -3.56 -3.04 -3.79
C LYS A 67 -3.85 -1.72 -3.09
N ALA A 68 -4.88 -1.01 -3.53
CA ALA A 68 -5.33 0.23 -2.93
C ALA A 68 -5.96 -0.01 -1.55
N GLU A 69 -6.84 -1.01 -1.37
CA GLU A 69 -7.38 -1.40 -0.05
C GLU A 69 -6.24 -1.70 0.94
N ARG A 70 -5.22 -2.43 0.49
CA ARG A 70 -4.03 -2.71 1.28
C ARG A 70 -3.23 -1.46 1.61
N ALA A 71 -3.17 -0.48 0.71
CA ALA A 71 -2.53 0.81 0.98
C ALA A 71 -3.35 1.64 1.97
N CYS A 72 -4.68 1.64 1.83
CA CYS A 72 -5.63 2.29 2.75
C CYS A 72 -5.48 1.76 4.18
N LEU A 73 -5.40 0.44 4.36
CA LEU A 73 -5.09 -0.19 5.66
C LEU A 73 -3.77 0.31 6.25
N ARG A 74 -2.72 0.40 5.44
CA ARG A 74 -1.41 0.88 5.90
C ARG A 74 -1.44 2.36 6.27
N VAL A 75 -2.25 3.19 5.61
CA VAL A 75 -2.43 4.59 5.97
C VAL A 75 -3.10 4.70 7.34
N HIS A 76 -4.23 4.01 7.54
CA HIS A 76 -4.96 4.01 8.81
C HIS A 76 -4.10 3.52 9.98
N LEU A 77 -3.33 2.44 9.79
CA LEU A 77 -2.42 1.96 10.83
C LEU A 77 -1.29 2.93 11.14
N ARG A 78 -0.77 3.66 10.14
CA ARG A 78 0.25 4.69 10.39
C ARG A 78 -0.32 5.84 11.19
N GLU A 79 -1.54 6.28 10.89
CA GLU A 79 -2.22 7.32 11.66
C GLU A 79 -2.47 6.84 13.11
N LYS A 80 -2.97 5.61 13.27
CA LYS A 80 -3.19 4.97 14.58
C LYS A 80 -1.93 4.97 15.47
N TYR A 81 -0.77 4.62 14.91
CA TYR A 81 0.50 4.56 15.66
C TYR A 81 1.36 5.83 15.52
N ARG A 82 0.80 6.95 15.03
CA ARG A 82 1.50 8.23 14.82
C ARG A 82 2.81 8.11 14.02
N LEU A 83 2.83 7.21 13.04
CA LEU A 83 3.95 6.99 12.15
C LEU A 83 3.93 8.00 10.98
N PRO A 84 5.09 8.36 10.42
CA PRO A 84 5.16 9.25 9.26
C PRO A 84 4.39 8.69 8.05
N LYS A 85 3.64 9.56 7.36
CA LYS A 85 2.90 9.20 6.14
C LYS A 85 3.83 8.68 5.05
N SER A 86 3.29 7.84 4.17
CA SER A 86 4.02 7.25 3.06
C SER A 86 3.40 7.67 1.74
N GLU A 87 4.12 8.49 0.97
CA GLU A 87 3.71 8.95 -0.36
C GLU A 87 3.44 7.77 -1.32
N MET A 88 4.18 6.67 -1.17
CA MET A 88 3.99 5.45 -1.96
C MET A 88 2.62 4.81 -1.75
N ASP A 89 2.04 4.95 -0.57
CA ASP A 89 0.72 4.40 -0.24
C ASP A 89 -0.38 5.33 -0.71
N GLU A 90 -0.20 6.65 -0.58
CA GLU A 90 -1.10 7.66 -1.15
C GLU A 90 -1.21 7.52 -2.67
N ASN A 91 -0.08 7.34 -3.37
CA ASN A 91 -0.07 7.11 -4.81
C ASN A 91 -0.82 5.83 -5.20
N GLN A 92 -0.70 4.75 -4.41
CA GLN A 92 -1.40 3.49 -4.69
C GLN A 92 -2.91 3.60 -4.52
N ILE A 93 -3.36 4.43 -3.57
CA ILE A 93 -4.79 4.74 -3.37
C ILE A 93 -5.30 5.55 -4.56
N GLN A 94 -4.62 6.63 -4.93
CA GLN A 94 -4.99 7.49 -6.07
C GLN A 94 -5.05 6.73 -7.40
N MET A 95 -4.19 5.73 -7.61
CA MET A 95 -4.20 4.90 -8.83
C MET A 95 -5.47 4.06 -9.01
N ALA A 96 -6.19 3.73 -7.94
CA ALA A 96 -7.45 3.01 -8.00
C ALA A 96 -8.68 3.93 -8.05
N GLY A 97 -8.48 5.25 -7.90
CA GLY A 97 -9.53 6.25 -7.72
C GLY A 97 -9.80 6.55 -6.24
N ASP A 98 -10.59 7.59 -5.96
CA ASP A 98 -10.90 8.03 -4.58
C ASP A 98 -11.84 7.07 -3.82
N ASP A 99 -12.48 6.11 -4.51
CA ASP A 99 -13.47 5.17 -3.95
C ASP A 99 -12.81 3.91 -3.35
N VAL A 100 -11.75 4.08 -2.56
CA VAL A 100 -11.06 2.96 -1.90
C VAL A 100 -11.21 3.07 -0.39
N ASP A 101 -12.32 2.51 0.08
CA ASP A 101 -12.61 2.42 1.50
C ASP A 101 -11.83 1.29 2.18
N LEU A 102 -11.66 1.44 3.48
CA LEU A 102 -11.12 0.41 4.35
C LEU A 102 -12.06 -0.81 4.36
N PRO A 103 -11.56 -2.04 4.11
CA PRO A 103 -12.41 -3.24 4.15
C PRO A 103 -13.15 -3.39 5.49
N GLU A 104 -14.46 -3.67 5.43
CA GLU A 104 -15.33 -3.71 6.62
C GLU A 104 -14.83 -4.63 7.73
N ASP A 105 -14.28 -5.80 7.36
CA ASP A 105 -13.73 -6.79 8.30
C ASP A 105 -12.55 -6.25 9.11
N LEU A 106 -11.81 -5.30 8.54
CA LEU A 106 -10.57 -4.76 9.11
C LEU A 106 -10.79 -3.40 9.77
N ARG A 107 -11.95 -2.79 9.54
CA ARG A 107 -12.38 -1.53 10.14
C ARG A 107 -12.38 -1.59 11.66
N LYS A 108 -12.87 -2.68 12.23
CA LYS A 108 -12.85 -2.90 13.69
C LYS A 108 -11.46 -2.88 14.32
N MET A 109 -10.44 -3.42 13.65
CA MET A 109 -9.06 -3.38 14.16
C MET A 109 -8.46 -1.97 14.14
N VAL A 110 -9.02 -1.05 13.36
CA VAL A 110 -8.63 0.36 13.36
C VAL A 110 -9.40 1.11 14.45
N ASP A 111 -10.72 0.90 14.53
CA ASP A 111 -11.62 1.68 15.38
C ASP A 111 -11.58 1.27 16.87
N GLU A 112 -11.44 -0.02 17.20
CA GLU A 112 -11.61 -0.54 18.58
C GLU A 112 -10.58 -0.02 19.61
N ASP A 113 -9.41 0.46 19.18
CA ASP A 113 -8.41 1.04 20.10
C ASP A 113 -8.43 2.58 20.13
N GLN A 114 -9.25 3.22 19.29
CA GLN A 114 -9.29 4.69 19.20
C GLN A 114 -10.02 5.29 20.42
N GLU A 115 -11.05 4.60 20.94
CA GLU A 115 -11.81 5.02 22.13
C GLU A 115 -10.92 5.08 23.40
N GLU A 116 -10.00 4.12 23.60
CA GLU A 116 -9.13 4.11 24.79
C GLU A 116 -8.04 5.19 24.78
N GLU A 117 -7.60 5.66 23.61
CA GLU A 117 -6.58 6.71 23.49
C GLU A 117 -7.20 8.13 23.47
N GLU A 118 -8.40 8.30 22.90
CA GLU A 118 -9.13 9.57 22.97
C GLU A 118 -9.51 9.95 24.41
N ASP A 119 -9.81 8.97 25.26
CA ASP A 119 -10.07 9.19 26.68
C ASP A 119 -8.83 9.72 27.42
N LYS A 120 -7.62 9.32 27.00
CA LYS A 120 -6.34 9.76 27.61
C LYS A 120 -5.92 11.14 27.13
N ASP A 121 -6.12 11.46 25.85
CA ASP A 121 -5.83 12.78 25.27
C ASP A 121 -6.93 13.82 25.59
N SER A 122 -8.11 13.37 26.03
CA SER A 122 -9.16 14.24 26.54
C SER A 122 -8.77 14.93 27.85
N ILE A 123 -9.27 16.16 28.05
CA ILE A 123 -9.04 16.98 29.26
C ILE A 123 -9.34 16.19 30.55
N LEU A 124 -10.28 15.25 30.51
CA LEU A 124 -10.65 14.39 31.63
C LEU A 124 -9.57 13.33 31.95
N GLY A 125 -8.94 12.71 30.93
CA GLY A 125 -7.83 11.77 31.09
C GLY A 125 -6.53 12.43 31.53
N GLN A 126 -6.29 13.68 31.11
CA GLN A 126 -5.22 14.52 31.67
C GLN A 126 -5.45 14.81 33.16
N LEU A 127 -6.70 15.03 33.58
CA LEU A 127 -7.06 15.24 34.99
C LEU A 127 -6.87 13.97 35.84
N GLN A 128 -7.15 12.79 35.29
CA GLN A 128 -6.82 11.51 35.95
C GLN A 128 -5.32 11.27 36.05
N ASN A 129 -4.54 11.64 35.03
CA ASN A 129 -3.07 11.60 35.12
C ASN A 129 -2.52 12.56 36.18
N LEU A 130 -3.16 13.71 36.39
CA LEU A 130 -2.82 14.63 37.50
C LEU A 130 -3.14 14.03 38.88
N GLN A 131 -4.13 13.15 39.01
CA GLN A 131 -4.40 12.43 40.27
C GLN A 131 -3.29 11.43 40.61
N ASN A 132 -2.56 10.94 39.60
CA ASN A 132 -1.41 10.06 39.77
C ASN A 132 -0.09 10.82 40.00
N MET A 133 -0.08 12.14 39.91
CA MET A 133 1.07 12.94 40.30
C MET A 133 1.06 13.22 41.79
N ASP A 134 2.18 12.94 42.45
CA ASP A 134 2.39 13.26 43.86
C ASP A 134 2.36 14.79 44.07
N LEU A 135 1.24 15.27 44.60
CA LEU A 135 1.01 16.68 44.90
C LEU A 135 2.06 17.24 45.86
N ASP A 136 2.62 16.41 46.74
CA ASP A 136 3.66 16.84 47.67
C ASP A 136 4.98 17.10 46.94
N ALA A 137 5.35 16.26 45.98
CA ALA A 137 6.53 16.46 45.12
C ALA A 137 6.40 17.71 44.23
N ILE A 138 5.21 17.99 43.71
CA ILE A 138 4.95 19.22 42.93
C ILE A 138 5.08 20.45 43.84
N LYS A 139 4.49 20.40 45.03
CA LYS A 139 4.52 21.49 46.00
C LYS A 139 5.94 21.79 46.48
N GLU A 140 6.74 20.76 46.75
CA GLU A 140 8.14 20.91 47.15
C GLU A 140 8.96 21.56 46.02
N LYS A 141 8.83 21.08 44.78
CA LYS A 141 9.50 21.68 43.62
C LYS A 141 9.07 23.13 43.37
N ALA A 142 7.79 23.43 43.53
CA ALA A 142 7.26 24.79 43.39
C ALA A 142 7.80 25.73 44.50
N GLN A 143 7.89 25.24 45.74
CA GLN A 143 8.46 26.01 46.85
C GLN A 143 9.98 26.21 46.70
N ALA A 144 10.70 25.19 46.23
CA ALA A 144 12.11 25.26 45.94
C ALA A 144 12.40 26.29 44.85
N THR A 145 11.71 26.20 43.71
CA THR A 145 11.85 27.17 42.61
C THR A 145 11.46 28.60 43.01
N PHE A 146 10.40 28.77 43.79
CA PHE A 146 10.04 30.10 44.31
C PHE A 146 11.13 30.68 45.22
N SER A 147 11.72 29.85 46.08
CA SER A 147 12.81 30.25 46.98
C SER A 147 14.08 30.58 46.21
N GLU A 148 14.43 29.79 45.19
CA GLU A 148 15.56 30.04 44.30
C GLU A 148 15.38 31.34 43.52
N ILE A 149 14.21 31.58 42.92
CA ILE A 149 13.92 32.82 42.20
C ILE A 149 14.03 34.03 43.13
N LYS A 150 13.47 33.91 44.34
CA LYS A 150 13.55 34.96 45.35
C LYS A 150 15.00 35.26 45.75
N GLN A 151 15.80 34.22 46.03
CA GLN A 151 17.20 34.38 46.42
C GLN A 151 18.05 34.95 45.28
N THR A 152 17.77 34.54 44.04
CA THR A 152 18.43 35.06 42.84
C THR A 152 18.06 36.54 42.60
N ALA A 153 16.81 36.92 42.86
CA ALA A 153 16.37 38.31 42.76
C ALA A 153 16.99 39.18 43.87
N GLU A 154 17.07 38.68 45.10
CA GLU A 154 17.73 39.35 46.22
C GLU A 154 19.24 39.54 45.96
N GLN A 155 19.92 38.52 45.43
CA GLN A 155 21.33 38.63 45.02
C GLN A 155 21.54 39.64 43.89
N LYS A 156 20.64 39.69 42.90
CA LYS A 156 20.72 40.67 41.80
C LYS A 156 20.41 42.10 42.23
N CYS A 157 19.52 42.30 43.21
CA CYS A 157 19.24 43.63 43.76
C CYS A 157 20.30 44.11 44.77
N ALA A 158 21.00 43.22 45.47
CA ALA A 158 22.07 43.59 46.41
C ALA A 158 23.38 44.04 45.75
N VAL A 159 23.51 43.84 44.43
CA VAL A 159 24.70 44.19 43.62
C VAL A 159 24.50 45.48 42.80
N MET A 160 23.33 46.11 42.89
CA MET A 160 23.04 47.47 42.36
C MET A 160 23.15 48.53 43.47
#